data_AF-A0A4D6LVJ2-F1
#
_entry.id   AF-A0A4D6LVJ2-F1
#
_cell.length_a   1.000
_cell.length_b   1.000
_cell.length_c   1.000
_cell.angle_alpha   90.00
_cell.angle_beta   90.00
_cell.angle_gamma   90.00
#
_symmetry.space_group_name_H-M   'P 1'
#
loop_
_entity.id
_entity.type
_entity.pdbx_description
1 polymer ?
#
loop_
_entity_poly.entity_id
_entity_poly.type
_entity_poly.pdbx_seq_one_letter_code
_entity_poly.pdbx_strand_id
1 'polypeptide(L)'
;MEIARLTAEQAEMENLKKRLKDEETRSVELGVALKEAVKKSDELEVWFLQLEVDVAKKERSWREQEEKMANEAATTYGVGFEAALEQVWLLCPTTDLSGVDAEKVVIDGNLVDG
;
A
#
# COMPACT_ATOMS: atom_id res chain seq x y z
N MET A 1 72.15 -25.80 -10.05
CA MET A 1 71.01 -25.42 -9.18
C MET A 1 70.27 -24.18 -9.69
N GLU A 2 70.97 -23.17 -10.22
CA GLU A 2 70.34 -21.91 -10.65
C GLU A 2 69.28 -22.04 -11.76
N ILE A 3 69.51 -22.88 -12.78
CA ILE A 3 68.53 -23.11 -13.85
C ILE A 3 67.21 -23.64 -13.29
N ALA A 4 67.27 -24.58 -12.34
CA ALA A 4 66.06 -25.16 -11.72
C ALA A 4 65.29 -24.13 -10.87
N ARG A 5 66.00 -23.22 -10.19
CA ARG A 5 65.39 -22.11 -9.44
C ARG A 5 64.63 -21.17 -10.39
N LEU A 6 65.28 -20.76 -11.49
CA LEU A 6 64.67 -19.88 -12.48
C LEU A 6 63.45 -20.53 -13.17
N THR A 7 63.49 -21.83 -13.44
CA THR A 7 62.33 -22.55 -13.99
C THR A 7 61.15 -22.60 -13.01
N ALA A 8 61.42 -22.77 -11.72
CA ALA A 8 60.38 -22.74 -10.69
C ALA A 8 59.74 -21.34 -10.56
N GLU A 9 60.56 -20.29 -10.55
CA GLU A 9 60.08 -18.90 -10.51
C GLU A 9 59.27 -18.53 -11.76
N GLN A 10 59.66 -19.00 -12.95
CA GLN A 10 58.88 -18.82 -14.17
C GLN A 10 57.51 -19.50 -14.08
N ALA A 11 57.44 -20.73 -13.57
CA ALA A 11 56.18 -21.44 -13.39
C ALA A 11 55.26 -20.74 -12.38
N GLU A 12 55.83 -20.19 -11.31
CA GLU A 12 55.08 -19.43 -10.30
C GLU A 12 54.53 -18.11 -10.87
N MET A 13 55.34 -17.35 -11.62
CA MET A 13 54.88 -16.13 -12.30
C MET A 13 53.74 -16.40 -13.29
N GLU A 14 53.82 -17.46 -14.09
CA GLU A 14 52.74 -17.82 -15.02
C GLU A 14 51.45 -18.21 -14.27
N ASN A 15 51.55 -18.88 -13.12
CA ASN A 15 50.40 -19.18 -12.27
C ASN A 15 49.76 -17.90 -11.71
N LEU A 16 50.57 -16.99 -11.15
CA LEU A 16 50.09 -15.70 -10.65
C LEU A 16 49.42 -14.88 -11.75
N LYS A 17 49.99 -14.85 -12.95
CA LYS A 17 49.41 -14.16 -14.10
C LYS A 17 48.06 -14.75 -14.52
N LYS A 18 47.94 -16.08 -14.50
CA LYS A 18 46.65 -16.75 -14.76
C LYS A 18 45.61 -16.37 -13.70
N ARG A 19 45.97 -16.44 -12.42
CA ARG A 19 45.07 -16.08 -11.31
C ARG A 19 44.61 -14.63 -11.39
N LEU A 20 45.53 -13.70 -11.69
CA LEU A 20 45.21 -12.29 -11.85
C LEU A 20 44.18 -12.07 -12.97
N LYS A 21 44.34 -12.78 -14.10
CA LYS A 21 43.39 -12.72 -15.22
C LYS A 21 42.01 -13.27 -14.84
N ASP A 22 41.98 -14.41 -14.14
CA ASP A 22 40.73 -15.02 -13.68
C ASP A 22 40.00 -14.09 -12.67
N GLU A 23 40.75 -13.41 -11.81
CA GLU A 23 40.22 -12.44 -10.85
C GLU A 23 39.72 -11.15 -11.52
N GLU A 24 40.43 -10.65 -12.55
CA GLU A 24 39.99 -9.53 -13.38
C GLU A 24 38.66 -9.85 -14.08
N THR A 25 38.54 -11.04 -14.69
CA THR A 25 37.28 -11.45 -15.31
C THR A 25 36.13 -11.52 -14.31
N ARG A 26 36.39 -12.07 -13.12
CA ARG A 26 35.39 -12.17 -12.06
C ARG A 26 34.98 -10.78 -11.54
N SER A 27 35.92 -9.85 -11.42
CA SER A 27 35.65 -8.48 -11.00
C SER A 27 34.75 -7.77 -12.00
N VAL A 28 34.95 -7.98 -13.31
CA VAL A 28 34.09 -7.42 -14.35
C VAL A 28 32.68 -7.98 -14.27
N GLU A 29 32.54 -9.31 -14.14
CA GLU A 29 31.24 -9.98 -14.00
C GLU A 29 30.46 -9.47 -12.78
N LEU A 30 31.12 -9.35 -11.63
CA LEU A 30 30.51 -8.79 -10.42
C LEU A 30 30.11 -7.32 -10.61
N GLY A 31 30.91 -6.54 -11.33
CA GLY A 31 30.58 -5.15 -11.66
C GLY A 31 29.32 -5.02 -12.53
N VAL A 32 29.11 -5.95 -13.46
CA VAL A 32 27.88 -6.02 -14.27
C VAL A 32 26.69 -6.41 -13.40
N ALA A 33 26.82 -7.48 -12.61
CA ALA A 33 25.75 -7.95 -11.73
C ALA A 33 25.32 -6.87 -10.72
N LEU A 34 26.27 -6.12 -10.17
CA LEU A 34 25.99 -5.02 -9.26
C LEU A 34 25.18 -3.90 -9.94
N LYS A 35 25.54 -3.51 -11.16
CA LYS A 35 24.80 -2.50 -11.93
C LYS A 35 23.37 -2.93 -12.20
N GLU A 36 23.16 -4.19 -12.57
CA GLU A 36 21.82 -4.74 -12.79
C GLU A 36 20.99 -4.82 -11.50
N ALA A 37 21.62 -5.19 -10.39
CA ALA A 37 20.96 -5.23 -9.08
C ALA A 37 20.52 -3.83 -8.62
N VAL A 38 21.39 -2.82 -8.79
CA VAL A 38 21.05 -1.42 -8.48
C VAL A 38 19.88 -0.96 -9.33
N LYS A 39 19.90 -1.21 -10.65
CA LYS A 39 18.80 -0.84 -11.53
C LYS A 39 17.46 -1.46 -11.10
N LYS A 40 17.46 -2.75 -10.74
CA LYS A 40 16.26 -3.43 -10.24
C LYS A 40 15.79 -2.86 -8.89
N SER A 41 16.73 -2.47 -8.03
CA SER A 41 16.42 -1.80 -6.76
C SER A 41 15.72 -0.47 -7.00
N ASP A 42 16.25 0.35 -7.91
CA ASP A 42 15.66 1.65 -8.25
C ASP A 42 14.24 1.49 -8.84
N GLU A 43 14.06 0.50 -9.73
CA GLU A 43 12.74 0.17 -10.31
C GLU A 43 11.73 -0.28 -9.24
N LEU A 44 12.17 -1.09 -8.27
CA LEU A 44 11.34 -1.52 -7.15
C LEU A 44 10.97 -0.36 -6.23
N GLU A 45 11.90 0.54 -5.94
CA GLU A 45 11.66 1.72 -5.09
C GLU A 45 10.59 2.63 -5.71
N VAL A 46 10.67 2.89 -7.02
CA VAL A 46 9.64 3.64 -7.75
C VAL A 46 8.29 2.93 -7.68
N TRP A 47 8.28 1.60 -7.87
CA TRP A 47 7.04 0.82 -7.79
C TRP A 47 6.41 0.85 -6.39
N PHE A 48 7.23 0.77 -5.33
CA PHE A 48 6.77 0.89 -3.94
C PHE A 48 6.13 2.26 -3.67
N LEU A 49 6.78 3.34 -4.09
CA LEU A 49 6.23 4.69 -3.93
C LEU A 49 4.88 4.85 -4.65
N GLN A 50 4.75 4.28 -5.84
CA GLN A 50 3.46 4.30 -6.56
C GLN A 50 2.39 3.51 -5.82
N LEU A 51 2.74 2.35 -5.27
CA LEU A 51 1.81 1.51 -4.51
C LEU A 51 1.31 2.22 -3.25
N GLU A 52 2.18 2.92 -2.52
CA GLU A 52 1.80 3.71 -1.34
C GLU A 52 0.78 4.80 -1.69
N VAL A 53 1.00 5.52 -2.79
CA VAL A 53 0.07 6.55 -3.28
C VAL A 53 -1.28 5.93 -3.67
N ASP A 54 -1.27 4.79 -4.36
CA ASP A 54 -2.48 4.11 -4.79
C ASP A 54 -3.30 3.55 -3.61
N VAL A 55 -2.63 3.01 -2.59
CA VAL A 55 -3.25 2.55 -1.35
C VAL A 55 -3.89 3.74 -0.62
N ALA A 56 -3.17 4.83 -0.40
CA ALA A 56 -3.70 6.01 0.28
C ALA A 56 -4.91 6.61 -0.47
N LYS A 57 -4.87 6.61 -1.80
CA LYS A 57 -6.00 7.05 -2.63
C LYS A 57 -7.22 6.14 -2.48
N LYS A 58 -7.03 4.81 -2.49
CA LYS A 58 -8.12 3.86 -2.30
C LYS A 58 -8.72 3.94 -0.90
N GLU A 59 -7.90 4.08 0.14
CA GLU A 59 -8.38 4.25 1.52
C GLU A 59 -9.26 5.49 1.67
N ARG A 60 -8.89 6.60 1.05
CA ARG A 60 -9.73 7.81 1.04
C ARG A 60 -11.06 7.56 0.32
N SER A 61 -11.00 7.00 -0.89
CA SER A 61 -12.19 6.69 -1.68
C SER A 61 -13.13 5.71 -0.97
N TRP A 62 -12.60 4.73 -0.25
CA TRP A 62 -13.41 3.79 0.53
C TRP A 62 -14.09 4.47 1.71
N ARG A 63 -13.39 5.33 2.46
CA ARG A 63 -14.00 6.09 3.55
C ARG A 63 -15.13 6.99 3.08
N GLU A 64 -14.90 7.74 2.00
CA GLU A 64 -15.93 8.60 1.39
C GLU A 64 -17.16 7.78 0.94
N GLN A 65 -16.94 6.60 0.36
CA GLN A 65 -18.01 5.72 -0.08
C GLN A 65 -18.76 5.08 1.10
N GLU A 66 -18.06 4.70 2.16
CA GLU A 66 -18.64 4.17 3.39
C GLU A 66 -19.56 5.20 4.06
N GLU A 67 -19.07 6.42 4.25
CA GLU A 67 -19.85 7.52 4.83
C GLU A 67 -21.07 7.84 3.97
N LYS A 68 -20.90 7.89 2.64
CA LYS A 68 -22.02 8.07 1.71
C LYS A 68 -23.09 7.00 1.88
N MET A 69 -22.72 5.72 1.88
CA MET A 69 -23.67 4.62 2.03
C MET A 69 -24.34 4.64 3.41
N ALA A 70 -23.60 5.01 4.46
CA ALA A 70 -24.14 5.14 5.81
C ALA A 70 -25.18 6.27 5.88
N ASN A 71 -24.91 7.41 5.23
CA ASN A 71 -25.86 8.52 5.15
C ASN A 71 -27.09 8.20 4.27
N GLU A 72 -26.93 7.46 3.18
CA GLU A 72 -28.05 6.96 2.37
C GLU A 72 -28.95 6.02 3.19
N ALA A 73 -28.35 5.13 4.01
CA ALA A 73 -29.07 4.26 4.91
C ALA A 73 -29.80 5.04 6.03
N ALA A 74 -29.12 6.01 6.66
CA ALA A 74 -29.71 6.87 7.68
C ALA A 74 -30.89 7.68 7.12
N THR A 75 -30.74 8.26 5.92
CA THR A 75 -31.82 8.97 5.22
C THR A 75 -33.03 8.06 4.97
N THR A 76 -32.78 6.84 4.47
CA THR A 76 -33.86 5.87 4.19
C THR A 76 -34.58 5.46 5.47
N TYR A 77 -33.85 5.30 6.58
CA TYR A 77 -34.42 5.06 7.89
C TYR A 77 -35.29 6.23 8.36
N GLY A 78 -34.79 7.47 8.24
CA GLY A 78 -35.54 8.68 8.60
C GLY A 78 -36.88 8.77 7.87
N VAL A 79 -36.88 8.58 6.54
CA VAL A 79 -38.12 8.56 5.74
C VAL A 79 -39.09 7.46 6.20
N GLY A 80 -38.60 6.25 6.45
CA GLY A 80 -39.44 5.15 6.93
C GLY A 80 -39.99 5.40 8.34
N PHE A 81 -39.22 6.06 9.19
CA PHE A 81 -39.60 6.41 10.55
C PHE A 81 -40.65 7.53 10.57
N GLU A 82 -40.50 8.58 9.76
CA GLU A 82 -41.52 9.62 9.57
C GLU A 82 -42.84 9.02 9.09
N ALA A 83 -42.80 8.14 8.09
CA ALA A 83 -43.99 7.45 7.60
C ALA A 83 -44.67 6.60 8.70
N ALA A 84 -43.89 6.00 9.60
CA ALA A 84 -44.43 5.26 10.74
C ALA A 84 -45.05 6.20 11.80
N LEU A 85 -44.44 7.35 12.07
CA LEU A 85 -45.01 8.36 12.97
C LEU A 85 -46.33 8.91 12.43
N GLU A 86 -46.43 9.14 11.12
CA GLU A 86 -47.68 9.56 10.48
C GLU A 86 -48.78 8.48 10.66
N GLN A 87 -48.43 7.20 10.52
CA GLN A 87 -49.36 6.09 10.79
C GLN A 87 -49.81 6.05 12.25
N VAL A 88 -48.90 6.24 13.21
CA VAL A 88 -49.25 6.30 14.65
C VAL A 88 -50.19 7.47 14.92
N TRP A 89 -49.91 8.64 14.35
CA TRP A 89 -50.72 9.84 14.53
C TRP A 89 -52.15 9.65 13.99
N LEU A 90 -52.31 9.00 12.84
CA LEU A 90 -53.61 8.65 12.27
C LEU A 90 -54.40 7.66 13.14
N LEU A 91 -53.73 6.66 13.71
CA LEU A 91 -54.36 5.61 14.52
C LEU A 91 -54.64 6.05 15.96
N CYS A 92 -53.80 6.93 16.53
CA CYS A 92 -53.83 7.36 17.92
C CYS A 92 -53.53 8.87 18.05
N PRO A 93 -54.49 9.76 17.72
CA PRO A 93 -54.26 11.20 17.57
C PRO A 93 -53.84 11.94 18.84
N THR A 94 -54.06 11.35 20.01
CA THR A 94 -53.73 11.94 21.32
C THR A 94 -52.33 11.55 21.81
N THR A 95 -51.58 10.78 21.05
CA THR A 95 -50.23 10.35 21.42
C THR A 95 -49.27 11.54 21.33
N ASP A 96 -48.50 11.78 22.39
CA ASP A 96 -47.43 12.77 22.38
C ASP A 96 -46.18 12.19 21.68
N LEU A 97 -45.80 12.80 20.56
CA LEU A 97 -44.63 12.44 19.75
C LEU A 97 -43.60 13.58 19.73
N SER A 98 -43.76 14.61 20.56
CA SER A 98 -42.91 15.82 20.54
C SER A 98 -41.44 15.56 20.89
N GLY A 99 -41.14 14.46 21.58
CA GLY A 99 -39.78 14.06 21.93
C GLY A 99 -39.09 13.13 20.92
N VAL A 100 -39.73 12.88 19.78
CA VAL A 100 -39.22 11.96 18.77
C VAL A 100 -38.45 12.71 17.69
N ASP A 101 -37.18 12.36 17.51
CA ASP A 101 -36.31 12.91 16.46
C ASP A 101 -35.89 11.80 15.48
N ALA A 102 -36.14 12.05 14.20
CA ALA A 102 -35.87 11.14 13.09
C ALA A 102 -34.56 11.45 12.36
N GLU A 103 -34.00 12.66 12.54
CA GLU A 103 -32.85 13.12 11.79
C GLU A 103 -31.57 12.51 12.36
N LYS A 104 -30.85 11.77 11.51
CA LYS A 104 -29.59 11.12 11.87
C LYS A 104 -28.62 11.25 10.69
N VAL A 105 -27.39 11.62 11.01
CA VAL A 105 -26.28 11.75 10.04
C VAL A 105 -25.06 11.01 10.59
N VAL A 106 -24.24 10.45 9.70
CA VAL A 106 -22.98 9.81 10.06
C VAL A 106 -21.82 10.74 9.75
N ILE A 107 -21.03 11.05 10.77
CA ILE A 107 -19.82 11.88 10.69
C ILE A 107 -18.66 11.11 11.34
N ASP A 108 -17.57 10.92 10.61
CA ASP A 108 -16.38 10.18 11.09
C ASP A 108 -16.74 8.79 11.67
N GLY A 109 -17.73 8.11 11.09
CA GLY A 109 -18.21 6.80 11.54
C GLY A 109 -19.12 6.82 12.77
N ASN A 110 -19.48 7.98 13.30
CA ASN A 110 -20.40 8.13 14.42
C ASN A 110 -21.77 8.63 13.94
N LEU A 111 -22.84 8.00 14.44
CA LEU A 111 -24.21 8.46 14.23
C LEU A 111 -24.49 9.62 15.18
N VAL A 112 -24.89 10.76 14.64
CA VAL A 112 -25.22 11.99 15.37
C VAL A 112 -26.58 12.52 14.95
N ASP A 113 -27.18 13.35 15.81
CA ASP A 113 -28.39 14.10 15.48
C ASP A 113 -28.08 15.12 14.37
N GLY A 114 -29.00 15.26 13.41
CA GLY A 114 -28.89 16.13 12.24
C GLY A 114 -29.00 17.62 12.56
#